data_AF-A0A514ZA78-F1
#
_entry.id   AF-A0A514ZA78-F1
#
_cell.length_a   1.000
_cell.length_b   1.000
_cell.length_c   1.000
_cell.angle_alpha   90.00
_cell.angle_beta   90.00
_cell.angle_gamma   90.00
#
_symmetry.space_group_name_H-M   'P 1'
#
loop_
_entity.id
_entity.type
_entity.pdbx_description
1 polymer ?
#
loop_
_entity_poly.entity_id
_entity_poly.type
_entity_poly.pdbx_seq_one_letter_code
_entity_poly.pdbx_strand_id
1 'polypeptide(L)'
;MTVLDRIKILAKKRDKTIKEIAFDIGLSENSLYRFDKSIPNGQTLQKLADYFGVTVDYLLGREEKPFPSETDLSEMIDRSNHFDGKEYPDEVKQGMKDVLRAYLMGRLDNKEN
;
A
#
# COMPACT_ATOMS: atom_id res chain seq x y z
N MET A 1 -0.52 -9.27 -15.81
CA MET A 1 -0.95 -9.32 -14.39
C MET A 1 -2.19 -8.47 -14.26
N THR A 2 -3.31 -9.06 -13.84
CA THR A 2 -4.60 -8.38 -13.66
C THR A 2 -4.69 -7.73 -12.28
N VAL A 3 -5.76 -6.98 -12.04
CA VAL A 3 -6.08 -6.46 -10.70
C VAL A 3 -6.28 -7.63 -9.73
N LEU A 4 -6.94 -8.72 -10.16
CA LEU A 4 -7.11 -9.92 -9.35
C LEU A 4 -5.77 -10.57 -8.98
N ASP A 5 -4.81 -10.65 -9.92
CA ASP A 5 -3.49 -11.20 -9.62
C ASP A 5 -2.77 -10.41 -8.52
N ARG A 6 -2.83 -9.07 -8.58
CA ARG A 6 -2.26 -8.21 -7.53
C ARG A 6 -2.96 -8.39 -6.19
N ILE A 7 -4.29 -8.48 -6.20
CA ILE A 7 -5.06 -8.76 -4.98
C ILE A 7 -4.65 -10.11 -4.37
N LYS A 8 -4.48 -11.16 -5.17
CA LYS A 8 -4.00 -12.48 -4.69
C LYS A 8 -2.61 -12.41 -4.06
N ILE A 9 -1.70 -11.64 -4.65
CA ILE A 9 -0.36 -11.42 -4.10
C ILE A 9 -0.45 -10.72 -2.74
N LEU A 10 -1.27 -9.67 -2.64
CA LEU A 10 -1.45 -8.91 -1.40
C LEU A 10 -2.20 -9.72 -0.33
N ALA A 11 -3.16 -10.55 -0.73
CA ALA A 11 -3.90 -11.47 0.11
C ALA A 11 -2.97 -12.49 0.77
N LYS A 12 -2.12 -13.14 -0.04
CA LYS A 12 -1.12 -14.11 0.44
C LYS A 12 -0.14 -13.48 1.42
N LYS A 13 0.25 -12.21 1.22
CA LYS A 13 1.13 -11.47 2.13
C LYS A 13 0.50 -11.17 3.50
N ARG A 14 -0.83 -11.30 3.63
CA ARG A 14 -1.57 -11.03 4.86
C ARG A 14 -2.23 -12.28 5.43
N ASP A 15 -1.87 -13.45 4.91
CA ASP A 15 -2.48 -14.74 5.22
C ASP A 15 -4.03 -14.70 5.19
N LYS A 16 -4.58 -14.03 4.17
CA LYS A 16 -6.02 -13.93 3.96
C LYS A 16 -6.44 -14.54 2.64
N THR A 17 -7.61 -15.15 2.65
CA THR A 17 -8.29 -15.64 1.47
C THR A 17 -9.01 -14.49 0.73
N ILE A 18 -9.27 -14.69 -0.56
CA ILE A 18 -10.05 -13.74 -1.38
C ILE A 18 -11.45 -13.55 -0.79
N LYS A 19 -12.05 -14.60 -0.23
CA LYS A 19 -13.35 -14.57 0.43
C LYS A 19 -13.35 -13.64 1.65
N GLU A 20 -12.34 -13.73 2.51
CA GLU A 20 -12.20 -12.87 3.69
C GLU A 20 -12.01 -11.42 3.28
N ILE A 21 -11.17 -11.16 2.28
CA ILE A 21 -10.97 -9.79 1.77
C ILE A 21 -12.26 -9.22 1.21
N ALA A 22 -13.01 -9.99 0.42
CA ALA A 22 -14.30 -9.57 -0.11
C ALA A 22 -15.25 -9.17 1.02
N PHE A 23 -15.35 -10.02 2.05
CA PHE A 23 -16.18 -9.74 3.22
C PHE A 23 -15.75 -8.45 3.94
N ASP A 24 -14.45 -8.29 4.20
CA ASP A 24 -13.90 -7.14 4.93
C ASP A 24 -14.19 -5.80 4.23
N ILE A 25 -14.20 -5.77 2.89
CA ILE A 25 -14.44 -4.55 2.10
C ILE A 25 -15.90 -4.37 1.65
N GLY A 26 -16.79 -5.27 2.09
CA GLY A 26 -18.22 -5.25 1.79
C GLY A 26 -18.55 -5.61 0.34
N LEU A 27 -17.82 -6.56 -0.24
CA LEU A 27 -18.03 -7.11 -1.58
C LEU A 27 -18.36 -8.61 -1.52
N SER A 28 -18.89 -9.13 -2.62
CA SER A 28 -19.02 -10.58 -2.80
C SER A 28 -17.70 -11.16 -3.33
N GLU A 29 -17.42 -12.41 -2.96
CA GLU A 29 -16.27 -13.16 -3.50
C GLU A 29 -16.30 -13.21 -5.04
N ASN A 30 -17.48 -13.42 -5.63
CA ASN A 30 -17.68 -13.39 -7.08
C ASN A 30 -17.30 -12.04 -7.71
N SER A 31 -17.47 -10.93 -6.99
CA SER A 31 -17.06 -9.60 -7.46
C SER A 31 -15.55 -9.52 -7.64
N LEU A 32 -14.77 -10.05 -6.67
CA LEU A 32 -13.30 -10.05 -6.78
C LEU A 32 -12.82 -10.90 -7.95
N TYR A 33 -13.39 -12.10 -8.16
CA TYR A 33 -12.99 -12.96 -9.28
C TYR A 33 -13.29 -12.34 -10.65
N ARG A 34 -14.29 -11.45 -10.78
CA ARG A 34 -14.55 -10.72 -12.03
C ARG A 34 -13.43 -9.75 -12.42
N PHE A 35 -12.58 -9.35 -11.47
CA PHE A 35 -11.48 -8.43 -11.73
C PHE A 35 -10.30 -9.05 -12.50
N ASP A 36 -10.42 -10.34 -12.86
CA ASP A 36 -9.57 -10.98 -13.87
C ASP A 36 -9.88 -10.50 -15.28
N LYS A 37 -11.16 -10.20 -15.57
CA LYS A 37 -11.65 -9.85 -16.91
C LYS A 37 -12.16 -8.42 -17.02
N SER A 38 -12.28 -7.71 -15.90
CA SER A 38 -12.84 -6.36 -15.85
C SER A 38 -12.08 -5.49 -14.85
N ILE A 39 -12.10 -4.18 -15.07
CA ILE A 39 -11.49 -3.22 -14.14
C ILE A 39 -12.58 -2.81 -13.12
N PRO A 40 -12.30 -2.85 -11.81
CA PRO A 40 -13.25 -2.35 -10.82
C PRO A 40 -13.51 -0.86 -11.01
N ASN A 41 -14.66 -0.39 -10.55
CA ASN A 41 -14.91 1.05 -10.50
C ASN A 41 -13.96 1.76 -9.52
N GLY A 42 -13.83 3.09 -9.66
CA GLY A 42 -12.92 3.88 -8.84
C GLY A 42 -13.16 3.74 -7.32
N GLN A 43 -14.42 3.63 -6.88
CA GLN A 43 -14.74 3.43 -5.47
C GLN A 43 -14.22 2.08 -4.94
N THR A 44 -14.32 1.03 -5.74
CA THR A 44 -13.84 -0.31 -5.37
C THR A 44 -12.32 -0.37 -5.37
N LEU A 45 -11.67 0.26 -6.36
CA LEU A 45 -10.22 0.41 -6.39
C LEU A 45 -9.70 1.15 -5.16
N GLN A 46 -10.36 2.25 -4.76
CA GLN A 46 -9.97 3.00 -3.57
C GLN A 46 -10.12 2.15 -2.30
N LYS A 47 -11.24 1.45 -2.13
CA LYS A 47 -11.43 0.53 -0.98
C LYS A 47 -10.33 -0.54 -0.90
N LEU A 48 -9.97 -1.13 -2.04
CA LEU A 48 -8.89 -2.12 -2.09
C LEU A 48 -7.54 -1.49 -1.76
N ALA A 49 -7.26 -0.30 -2.30
CA ALA A 49 -6.03 0.44 -2.06
C ALA A 49 -5.88 0.76 -0.57
N ASP A 50 -6.92 1.31 0.05
CA ASP A 50 -6.96 1.63 1.48
C ASP A 50 -6.83 0.37 2.35
N TYR A 51 -7.56 -0.69 1.99
CA TYR A 51 -7.48 -1.96 2.70
C TYR A 51 -6.05 -2.50 2.69
N PHE A 52 -5.41 -2.54 1.53
CA PHE A 52 -4.05 -3.09 1.38
C PHE A 52 -2.93 -2.11 1.75
N GLY A 53 -3.22 -0.82 1.91
CA GLY A 53 -2.24 0.23 2.15
C GLY A 53 -1.33 0.47 0.94
N VAL A 54 -1.87 0.35 -0.27
CA VAL A 54 -1.16 0.55 -1.55
C VAL A 54 -1.86 1.64 -2.36
N THR A 55 -1.25 2.10 -3.45
CA THR A 55 -1.89 3.07 -4.36
C THR A 55 -2.88 2.37 -5.31
N VAL A 56 -3.84 3.13 -5.85
CA VAL A 56 -4.69 2.66 -6.94
C VAL A 56 -3.87 2.35 -8.19
N ASP A 57 -2.84 3.17 -8.46
CA ASP A 57 -1.93 2.96 -9.58
C ASP A 57 -1.11 1.67 -9.45
N TYR A 58 -0.76 1.26 -8.23
CA TYR A 58 -0.24 -0.08 -7.98
C TYR A 58 -1.28 -1.14 -8.33
N LEU A 59 -2.54 -1.04 -7.89
CA LEU A 59 -3.55 -2.06 -8.23
C LEU A 59 -3.81 -2.17 -9.74
N LEU A 60 -3.73 -1.06 -10.47
CA LEU A 60 -3.86 -1.01 -11.94
C LEU A 60 -2.57 -1.38 -12.68
N GLY A 61 -1.47 -1.52 -11.96
CA GLY A 61 -0.16 -1.87 -12.49
C GLY A 61 0.59 -0.81 -13.26
N ARG A 62 0.27 0.46 -13.00
CA ARG A 62 1.07 1.62 -13.41
C ARG A 62 2.31 1.79 -12.54
N GLU A 63 2.28 1.24 -11.31
CA GLU A 63 3.42 1.16 -10.40
C GLU A 63 3.85 -0.29 -10.17
N GLU A 64 5.17 -0.53 -10.16
CA GLU A 64 5.73 -1.85 -9.86
C GLU A 64 5.81 -2.15 -8.36
N LYS A 65 6.00 -1.12 -7.53
CA LYS A 65 6.20 -1.28 -6.08
C LYS A 65 4.90 -0.97 -5.32
N PRO A 66 4.46 -1.84 -4.39
CA PRO A 66 3.25 -1.60 -3.58
C PRO A 66 3.41 -0.52 -2.52
N PHE A 67 4.66 -0.27 -2.11
CA PHE A 67 5.02 0.69 -1.10
C PHE A 67 6.15 1.58 -1.64
N PRO A 68 6.19 2.86 -1.25
CA PRO A 68 7.35 3.70 -1.52
C PRO A 68 8.58 3.05 -0.89
N SER A 69 9.69 3.04 -1.63
CA SER A 69 10.97 2.57 -1.14
C SER A 69 11.56 3.53 -0.11
N GLU A 70 12.56 3.07 0.62
CA GLU A 70 13.31 3.87 1.58
C GLU A 70 13.93 5.13 0.94
N THR A 71 14.36 5.00 -0.32
CA THR A 71 14.82 6.13 -1.15
C THR A 71 13.69 7.10 -1.43
N ASP A 72 12.52 6.61 -1.84
CA ASP A 72 11.35 7.46 -2.15
C ASP A 72 10.92 8.27 -0.92
N LEU A 73 10.95 7.65 0.27
CA LEU A 73 10.60 8.31 1.52
C LEU A 73 11.64 9.32 1.99
N SER A 74 12.92 8.99 1.84
CA SER A 74 14.00 9.93 2.15
C SER A 74 13.87 11.18 1.29
N GLU A 75 13.60 11.03 0.00
CA GLU A 75 13.32 12.15 -0.89
C GLU A 75 12.06 12.92 -0.51
N MET A 76 10.98 12.26 -0.08
CA MET A 76 9.76 12.94 0.37
C MET A 76 10.00 13.78 1.64
N ILE A 77 10.78 13.26 2.59
CA ILE A 77 11.16 13.98 3.80
C ILE A 77 12.07 15.16 3.46
N ASP A 78 13.05 14.94 2.57
CA ASP A 78 13.99 15.98 2.15
C ASP A 78 13.31 17.07 1.28
N ARG A 79 12.20 16.75 0.60
CA ARG A 79 11.34 17.76 -0.06
C ARG A 79 10.44 18.49 0.93
N SER A 80 10.03 17.82 2.00
CA SER A 80 9.21 18.36 3.08
C SER A 80 10.06 19.08 4.12
N ASN A 81 10.87 20.04 3.68
CA ASN A 81 11.84 20.70 4.56
C ASN A 81 11.21 21.64 5.60
N HIS A 82 9.95 22.07 5.44
CA HIS A 82 9.34 23.07 6.29
C HIS A 82 8.03 22.58 6.92
N PHE A 83 7.86 22.83 8.21
CA PHE A 83 6.56 22.78 8.88
C PHE A 83 6.35 24.09 9.60
N ASP A 84 5.21 24.74 9.32
CA ASP A 84 4.93 26.09 9.82
C ASP A 84 6.02 27.11 9.43
N GLY A 85 6.59 26.96 8.22
CA GLY A 85 7.64 27.86 7.68
C GLY A 85 9.02 27.71 8.33
N LYS A 86 9.21 26.78 9.27
CA LYS A 86 10.50 26.51 9.90
C LYS A 86 11.12 25.23 9.35
N GLU A 87 12.41 25.27 9.08
CA GLU A 87 13.14 24.09 8.65
C GLU A 87 13.28 23.08 9.80
N TYR A 88 13.07 21.80 9.50
CA TYR A 88 13.33 20.75 10.49
C TYR A 88 14.84 20.65 10.78
N PRO A 89 15.26 20.58 12.05
CA PRO A 89 16.62 20.17 12.39
C PRO A 89 16.93 18.78 11.83
N ASP A 90 18.19 18.52 11.47
CA ASP A 90 18.61 17.25 10.88
C ASP A 90 18.28 16.04 11.76
N GLU A 91 18.36 16.20 13.09
CA GLU A 91 17.98 15.18 14.06
C GLU A 91 16.50 14.79 13.96
N VAL A 92 15.63 15.77 13.70
CA VAL A 92 14.19 15.52 13.51
C VAL A 92 13.93 14.81 12.18
N LYS A 93 14.61 15.23 11.11
CA LYS A 93 14.54 14.56 9.79
C LYS A 93 14.99 13.10 9.91
N GLN A 94 16.05 12.84 10.68
CA GLN A 94 16.56 11.50 10.94
C GLN A 94 15.56 10.67 11.77
N GLY A 95 15.01 11.23 12.85
CA GLY A 95 13.97 10.55 13.65
C GLY A 95 12.74 10.20 12.82
N MET A 96 12.29 11.07 11.93
CA MET A 96 11.20 10.77 10.99
C MET A 96 11.55 9.62 10.04
N LYS A 97 12.77 9.60 9.50
CA LYS A 97 13.26 8.50 8.64
C LYS A 97 13.25 7.18 9.40
N ASP A 98 13.68 7.17 10.66
CA ASP A 98 13.76 5.96 11.49
C ASP A 98 12.37 5.44 11.88
N VAL A 99 11.43 6.32 12.22
CA VAL A 99 10.02 5.95 12.48
C VAL A 99 9.38 5.37 11.22
N LEU A 100 9.57 6.00 10.05
CA LEU A 100 9.03 5.49 8.79
C LEU A 100 9.65 4.14 8.41
N ARG A 101 10.97 3.98 8.58
CA ARG A 101 11.65 2.69 8.39
C ARG A 101 11.05 1.62 9.28
N ALA A 102 10.92 1.87 10.58
CA ALA A 102 10.35 0.92 11.53
C ALA A 102 8.90 0.56 11.17
N TYR A 103 8.09 1.55 10.75
CA TYR A 103 6.74 1.32 10.27
C TYR A 103 6.70 0.43 9.03
N LEU A 104 7.53 0.72 8.02
CA LEU A 104 7.61 -0.08 6.80
C LEU A 104 8.13 -1.49 7.10
N MET A 105 9.21 -1.62 7.88
CA MET A 105 9.78 -2.90 8.29
C MET A 105 8.75 -3.72 9.07
N GLY A 106 8.01 -3.14 10.00
CA GLY A 106 6.92 -3.85 10.70
C GLY A 106 5.80 -4.33 9.77
N ARG A 107 5.52 -3.63 8.66
CA ARG A 107 4.59 -4.12 7.63
C ARG A 107 5.21 -5.15 6.68
N LEU A 108 6.54 -5.18 6.58
CA LEU A 108 7.29 -6.14 5.77
C LEU A 108 7.68 -7.42 6.54
N ASP A 109 7.89 -7.35 7.85
CA ASP A 109 8.35 -8.44 8.73
C ASP A 109 7.21 -9.31 9.28
N ASN A 110 5.95 -8.86 9.16
CA ASN A 110 4.79 -9.76 9.22
C ASN A 110 4.75 -10.78 8.05
N LYS A 111 5.90 -11.02 7.39
CA LYS A 111 6.13 -12.02 6.34
C LYS A 111 6.94 -13.24 6.80
N GLU A 112 7.46 -13.31 8.03
CA GLU A 112 8.36 -14.40 8.43
C GLU A 112 7.95 -15.19 9.69
N ASN A 113 6.66 -15.22 10.06
CA ASN A 113 6.13 -16.24 10.98
C ASN A 113 4.88 -16.89 10.41
#